data_AF-A0A660DWQ2-F1
#
_entry.id   AF-A0A660DWQ2-F1
#
_cell.length_a   1.000
_cell.length_b   1.000
_cell.length_c   1.000
_cell.angle_alpha   90.00
_cell.angle_beta   90.00
_cell.angle_gamma   90.00
#
_symmetry.space_group_name_H-M   'P 1'
#
loop_
_entity.id
_entity.type
_entity.pdbx_description
1 polymer ?
#
loop_
_entity_poly.entity_id
_entity_poly.type
_entity_poly.pdbx_seq_one_letter_code
_entity_poly.pdbx_strand_id
1 'polypeptide(L)' 'MLTVQALSDTGMSLAVVKKLMASSKPQQQIQLNDYRKHLLSTIHQSQQQLYCVDFLIRQLQERNDD' A
#
# COMPACT_ATOMS: atom_id res chain seq x y z
N MET A 1 16.49 5.81 15.47
CA MET A 1 17.15 4.57 15.01
C MET A 1 16.08 3.72 14.33
N LEU A 2 16.33 3.14 13.15
CA LEU A 2 15.38 2.22 12.53
C LEU A 2 15.22 0.99 13.43
N THR A 3 13.98 0.68 13.83
CA THR A 3 13.68 -0.52 14.64
C THR A 3 12.89 -1.51 13.81
N VAL A 4 13.04 -2.80 14.12
CA VAL A 4 12.23 -3.86 13.51
C VAL A 4 10.74 -3.60 13.72
N GLN A 5 10.36 -3.05 14.88
CA GLN A 5 8.97 -2.69 15.18
C GLN A 5 8.47 -1.59 14.24
N ALA A 6 9.19 -0.47 14.12
CA ALA A 6 8.78 0.64 13.26
C ALA A 6 8.62 0.22 11.79
N LEU A 7 9.46 -0.71 11.32
CA LEU A 7 9.34 -1.26 9.96
C LEU A 7 8.15 -2.24 9.85
N SER A 8 7.87 -3.02 10.88
CA SER A 8 6.72 -3.93 10.91
C SER A 8 5.40 -3.17 10.95
N ASP A 9 5.35 -2.02 11.64
CA ASP A 9 4.18 -1.14 11.71
C ASP A 9 3.79 -0.57 10.33
N THR A 10 4.72 -0.57 9.36
CA THR A 10 4.42 -0.18 7.97
C THR A 10 3.71 -1.26 7.15
N GLY A 11 3.53 -2.45 7.72
CA GLY A 11 2.98 -3.62 7.02
C GLY A 11 4.01 -4.43 6.22
N MET A 12 5.32 -4.11 6.34
CA MET A 12 6.36 -4.97 5.77
C MET A 12 6.39 -6.32 6.49
N SER A 13 6.54 -7.39 5.72
CA SER A 13 6.72 -8.71 6.30
C SER A 13 8.05 -8.81 7.05
N LEU A 14 8.08 -9.62 8.12
CA LEU A 14 9.29 -9.82 8.94
C LEU A 14 10.52 -10.24 8.11
N ALA A 15 10.32 -11.02 7.05
CA ALA A 15 11.40 -11.41 6.14
C ALA A 15 12.00 -10.20 5.39
N VAL A 16 11.16 -9.28 4.90
CA VAL A 16 11.58 -8.05 4.23
C VAL A 16 12.27 -7.11 5.24
N VAL A 17 11.71 -6.97 6.44
CA VAL A 17 12.30 -6.17 7.52
C VAL A 17 13.70 -6.66 7.86
N LYS A 18 13.90 -7.97 8.04
CA LYS A 18 15.23 -8.55 8.31
C LYS A 18 16.23 -8.26 7.19
N LYS A 19 15.80 -8.40 5.92
CA LYS A 19 16.65 -8.10 4.75
C LYS A 19 17.04 -6.62 4.68
N LEU A 20 16.10 -5.72 5.00
CA LEU A 20 16.34 -4.28 5.01
C LEU A 20 17.32 -3.89 6.14
N MET A 21 17.11 -4.42 7.34
CA MET A 21 17.98 -4.15 8.49
C MET A 21 19.43 -4.65 8.26
N ALA A 22 19.62 -5.70 7.46
CA ALA A 22 20.95 -6.20 7.08
C ALA A 22 21.63 -5.39 5.96
N SER A 23 20.93 -4.45 5.33
CA SER A 23 21.45 -3.65 4.21
C SER A 23 22.20 -2.39 4.70
N SER A 24 23.04 -1.80 3.85
CA SER A 24 23.72 -0.52 4.15
C SER A 24 22.71 0.64 4.23
N LYS A 25 23.06 1.72 4.96
CA LYS A 25 22.15 2.88 5.11
C LYS A 25 21.65 3.46 3.77
N PRO A 26 22.50 3.65 2.74
CA PRO A 26 22.01 4.11 1.43
C PRO A 26 21.00 3.14 0.80
N GLN A 27 21.26 1.83 0.91
CA GLN A 27 20.39 0.81 0.35
C GLN A 27 19.06 0.73 1.11
N GLN A 28 19.08 0.89 2.44
CA GLN A 28 17.88 0.99 3.27
C GLN A 28 17.00 2.16 2.81
N GLN A 29 17.59 3.32 2.53
CA GLN A 29 16.85 4.50 2.07
C GLN A 29 16.19 4.26 0.70
N ILE A 30 16.91 3.64 -0.24
CA ILE A 30 16.36 3.27 -1.56
C ILE A 30 15.20 2.28 -1.39
N GLN A 31 15.39 1.21 -0.61
CA GLN A 31 14.37 0.20 -0.37
C GLN A 31 13.11 0.78 0.30
N LEU A 32 13.26 1.69 1.26
CA LEU A 32 12.14 2.38 1.89
C LEU A 32 11.38 3.27 0.91
N ASN A 33 12.10 3.98 0.03
CA ASN A 33 11.46 4.81 -1.00
C ASN A 33 10.70 3.96 -2.02
N ASP A 34 11.26 2.83 -2.43
CA ASP A 34 10.58 1.91 -3.34
C ASP A 34 9.35 1.27 -2.70
N TYR A 35 9.45 0.89 -1.41
CA TYR A 35 8.29 0.41 -0.66
C TYR A 35 7.20 1.48 -0.54
N ARG A 36 7.57 2.74 -0.29
CA ARG A 36 6.63 3.87 -0.28
C ARG A 36 5.91 4.02 -1.63
N LYS A 37 6.63 3.93 -2.75
CA LYS A 37 6.02 3.99 -4.10
C LYS A 37 5.05 2.84 -4.32
N HIS A 38 5.41 1.63 -3.88
CA HIS A 38 4.54 0.47 -3.95
C HIS A 38 3.23 0.70 -3.18
N LEU A 39 3.31 1.15 -1.92
CA LEU A 39 2.11 1.47 -1.12
C LEU A 39 1.21 2.51 -1.80
N LEU A 40 1.80 3.58 -2.35
CA LEU A 40 1.04 4.60 -3.08
C LEU A 40 0.33 4.02 -4.30
N SER A 41 0.99 3.14 -5.04
CA SER A 41 0.38 2.46 -6.19
C SER A 41 -0.77 1.55 -5.76
N THR A 42 -0.62 0.80 -4.67
CA THR A 42 -1.66 -0.07 -4.13
C THR A 42 -2.88 0.73 -3.66
N ILE A 43 -2.65 1.86 -2.97
CA ILE A 43 -3.72 2.78 -2.55
C ILE A 43 -4.46 3.31 -3.77
N HIS A 44 -3.73 3.79 -4.78
CA HIS A 44 -4.35 4.33 -6.00
C HIS A 44 -5.20 3.28 -6.71
N GLN A 45 -4.69 2.05 -6.85
CA GLN A 45 -5.47 0.95 -7.44
C GLN A 45 -6.73 0.64 -6.63
N SER A 46 -6.64 0.61 -5.30
CA SER A 46 -7.77 0.36 -4.42
C SER A 46 -8.83 1.46 -4.54
N GLN A 47 -8.42 2.73 -4.66
CA GLN A 47 -9.32 3.86 -4.90
C GLN A 47 -10.05 3.74 -6.24
N GLN A 48 -9.36 3.33 -7.30
CA GLN A 48 -9.99 3.08 -8.61
C GLN A 48 -11.02 1.94 -8.53
N GLN A 49 -10.70 0.86 -7.82
CA GLN A 49 -11.62 -0.25 -7.62
C GLN A 49 -12.87 0.18 -6.84
N LEU A 50 -12.70 0.95 -5.76
CA LEU A 50 -13.83 1.51 -5.01
C LEU A 50 -14.71 2.41 -5.87
N TYR A 51 -14.10 3.31 -6.66
CA TYR A 51 -14.85 4.16 -7.59
C TYR A 51 -15.69 3.34 -8.58
N CYS A 52 -15.14 2.28 -9.15
CA CYS A 52 -15.89 1.39 -10.05
C CYS A 52 -17.06 0.70 -9.33
N VAL A 53 -16.87 0.24 -8.09
CA VAL A 53 -17.94 -0.36 -7.29
C VAL A 53 -19.04 0.66 -6.99
N ASP A 54 -18.68 1.88 -6.57
CA ASP A 54 -19.63 2.96 -6.29
C ASP A 54 -20.43 3.34 -7.54
N PHE A 55 -19.77 3.38 -8.70
CA PHE A 55 -20.43 3.61 -9.99
C PHE A 55 -21.49 2.53 -10.26
N LEU A 56 -21.14 1.24 -10.09
CA LEU A 56 -22.07 0.14 -10.29
C LEU A 56 -23.24 0.18 -9.31
N ILE A 57 -23.00 0.55 -8.05
CA ILE A 57 -24.06 0.71 -7.04
C ILE A 57 -25.05 1.79 -7.49
N ARG A 58 -24.58 2.96 -7.94
CA ARG A 58 -25.45 4.04 -8.43
C ARG A 58 -26.28 3.61 -9.63
N GLN A 59 -25.66 2.94 -10.61
CA GLN A 59 -26.37 2.43 -11.79
C GLN A 59 -27.47 1.42 -11.44
N LEU A 60 -27.29 0.63 -10.39
CA LEU A 60 -28.32 -0.30 -9.90
C LEU A 60 -29.42 0.40 -9.11
N GLN A 61 -29.10 1.47 -8.38
CA GLN A 61 -30.08 2.27 -7.65
C GLN A 61 -30.99 3.04 -8.61
N GLU A 62 -30.42 3.70 -9.61
CA GLU A 62 -31.16 4.48 -10.62
C GLU A 62 -32.12 3.61 -11.44
N ARG A 63 -31.86 2.31 -11.59
CA ARG A 63 -32.75 1.37 -12.29
C ARG A 63 -33.94 0.87 -11.47
N ASN A 64 -33.92 1.05 -10.14
CA ASN A 64 -34.99 0.61 -9.25
C ASN A 64 -36.02 1.72 -8.95
N ASP A 65 -35.78 2.94 -9.45
CA ASP A 65 -36.68 4.09 -9.32
C ASP A 65 -37.65 4.25 -10.53
N ASP A 66 -37.61 3.31 -11.49
CA ASP A 66 -38.59 3.10 -12.59
C ASP A 66 -39.46 1.86 -12.30
#